data_AF-A0A972KBX5-F1
#
_entry.id   AF-A0A972KBX5-F1
#
_cell.length_a   1.000
_cell.length_b   1.000
_cell.length_c   1.000
_cell.angle_alpha   90.00
_cell.angle_beta   90.00
_cell.angle_gamma   90.00
#
_symmetry.space_group_name_H-M   'P 1'
#
loop_
_entity.id
_entity.type
_entity.pdbx_description
1 polymer ?
#
loop_
_entity_poly.entity_id
_entity_poly.type
_entity_poly.pdbx_seq_one_letter_code
_entity_poly.pdbx_strand_id
1 'polypeptide(L)'
;MAWFASLVLAIWLGVWPLAFLVGAVAAWAAYDVANAWSERIKGADAPLAALIAGLAAPAAAFHTAAFGALVIAGAAVTVLGASVQRRASSLMPQVGATVQSWLPVTVASASVVLAYRYEIGAAVWLVCLSAIYDGGHYLVGAGASQRWEGPIAGAIGVAVVAFALVTIGVPPLDEAAGLRFGAVAMLLLPAGVVMASLILPDARTVSPGLRRIDSWLLFAPMWAWAVGRHLDGFV
;
A
#
# COMPACT_ATOMS: atom_id res chain seq x y z
N MET A 1 14.83 6.96 4.21
CA MET A 1 14.81 8.37 4.67
C MET A 1 14.21 9.32 3.64
N ALA A 2 14.74 9.44 2.41
CA ALA A 2 14.16 10.34 1.39
C ALA A 2 12.65 10.09 1.12
N TRP A 3 12.24 8.82 1.02
CA TRP A 3 10.83 8.44 0.83
C TRP A 3 9.90 8.97 1.92
N PHE A 4 10.26 8.76 3.19
CA PHE A 4 9.50 9.25 4.33
C PHE A 4 9.40 10.78 4.35
N ALA A 5 10.52 11.48 4.09
CA ALA A 5 10.53 12.93 4.00
C ALA A 5 9.59 13.44 2.89
N SER A 6 9.55 12.75 1.74
CA SER A 6 8.59 13.06 0.67
C SER A 6 7.14 12.87 1.10
N LEU A 7 6.83 11.82 1.87
CA LEU A 7 5.47 11.59 2.37
C LEU A 7 5.03 12.65 3.37
N VAL A 8 5.91 13.00 4.33
CA VAL A 8 5.63 14.06 5.31
C VAL A 8 5.40 15.40 4.61
N LEU A 9 6.26 15.74 3.64
CA LEU A 9 6.10 16.95 2.83
C LEU A 9 4.78 16.92 2.04
N ALA A 10 4.43 15.77 1.45
CA ALA A 10 3.20 15.63 0.68
C ALA A 10 1.95 15.76 1.56
N ILE A 11 1.94 15.16 2.76
CA ILE A 11 0.87 15.36 3.76
C ILE A 11 0.75 16.84 4.12
N TRP A 12 1.88 17.52 4.34
CA TRP A 12 1.89 18.95 4.69
C TRP A 12 1.36 19.85 3.56
N LEU A 13 1.69 19.53 2.30
CA LEU A 13 1.22 20.26 1.13
C LEU A 13 -0.24 19.96 0.76
N GLY A 14 -0.80 18.85 1.25
CA GLY A 14 -2.21 18.49 1.13
C GLY A 14 -2.51 17.21 0.36
N VAL A 15 -3.81 16.96 0.14
CA VAL A 15 -4.30 15.69 -0.42
C VAL A 15 -3.79 15.41 -1.84
N TRP A 16 -3.68 16.42 -2.71
CA TRP A 16 -3.28 16.23 -4.10
C TRP A 16 -1.80 15.88 -4.25
N PRO A 17 -0.85 16.60 -3.63
CA PRO A 17 0.56 16.18 -3.58
C PRO A 17 0.73 14.75 -3.04
N LEU A 18 0.02 14.39 -1.96
CA LEU A 18 0.03 13.03 -1.42
C LEU A 18 -0.48 12.02 -2.45
N ALA A 19 -1.62 12.31 -3.08
CA ALA A 19 -2.25 11.43 -4.06
C ALA A 19 -1.37 11.19 -5.30
N PHE A 20 -0.71 12.23 -5.82
CA PHE A 20 0.21 12.06 -6.94
C PHE A 20 1.48 11.33 -6.53
N LEU A 21 2.01 11.57 -5.34
CA LEU A 21 3.21 10.86 -4.85
C LEU A 21 2.96 9.37 -4.68
N VAL A 22 1.90 8.99 -3.94
CA VAL A 22 1.58 7.58 -3.70
C VAL A 22 1.03 6.91 -4.95
N GLY A 23 0.32 7.64 -5.82
CA GLY A 23 -0.08 7.19 -7.15
C GLY A 23 1.12 6.88 -8.05
N ALA A 24 2.13 7.76 -8.10
CA ALA A 24 3.34 7.51 -8.89
C ALA A 24 4.10 6.26 -8.43
N VAL A 25 4.20 6.05 -7.10
CA VAL A 25 4.83 4.84 -6.56
C VAL A 25 3.97 3.60 -6.81
N ALA A 26 2.65 3.72 -6.75
CA ALA A 26 1.73 2.65 -7.10
C ALA A 26 1.84 2.25 -8.58
N ALA A 27 1.92 3.22 -9.48
CA ALA A 27 2.16 2.98 -10.92
C ALA A 27 3.48 2.22 -11.13
N TRP A 28 4.55 2.68 -10.48
CA TRP A 28 5.86 2.02 -10.56
C TRP A 28 5.83 0.59 -10.01
N ALA A 29 5.22 0.37 -8.85
CA ALA A 29 5.09 -0.95 -8.25
C ALA A 29 4.29 -1.91 -9.14
N ALA A 30 3.14 -1.49 -9.66
CA ALA A 30 2.32 -2.30 -10.54
C ALA A 30 3.02 -2.61 -11.88
N TYR A 31 3.79 -1.66 -12.41
CA TYR A 31 4.61 -1.85 -13.59
C TYR A 31 5.69 -2.91 -13.37
N ASP A 32 6.44 -2.82 -12.26
CA ASP A 32 7.50 -3.78 -11.92
C ASP A 32 6.94 -5.19 -11.75
N VAL A 33 5.80 -5.34 -11.04
CA VAL A 33 5.16 -6.64 -10.81
C VAL A 33 4.65 -7.23 -12.13
N ALA A 34 3.98 -6.43 -12.96
CA ALA A 34 3.46 -6.89 -14.24
C ALA A 34 4.60 -7.28 -15.21
N ASN A 35 5.68 -6.52 -15.25
CA ASN A 35 6.87 -6.86 -16.04
C ASN A 35 7.48 -8.18 -15.58
N ALA A 36 7.63 -8.39 -14.27
CA ALA A 36 8.16 -9.65 -13.74
C ALA A 36 7.27 -10.84 -14.12
N TRP A 37 5.95 -10.66 -14.10
CA TRP A 37 5.03 -11.70 -14.59
C TRP A 37 5.11 -11.91 -16.09
N SER A 38 5.35 -10.85 -16.88
CA SER A 38 5.47 -10.93 -18.34
C SER A 38 6.63 -11.83 -18.81
N GLU A 39 7.69 -11.94 -18.00
CA GLU A 39 8.82 -12.83 -18.25
C GLU A 39 8.43 -14.32 -18.12
N ARG A 40 7.46 -14.66 -17.26
CA ARG A 40 6.99 -16.03 -17.04
C ARG A 40 5.75 -16.38 -17.84
N ILE A 41 4.80 -15.46 -17.90
CA ILE A 41 3.52 -15.59 -18.58
C ILE A 41 3.48 -14.50 -19.64
N LYS A 42 3.68 -14.91 -20.91
CA LYS A 42 3.53 -13.98 -22.04
C LYS A 42 2.11 -13.40 -22.01
N GLY A 43 1.98 -12.13 -21.65
CA GLY A 43 0.70 -11.41 -21.70
C GLY A 43 0.44 -10.35 -20.63
N ALA A 44 1.12 -10.32 -19.49
CA ALA A 44 0.84 -9.29 -18.48
C ALA A 44 1.04 -7.86 -19.05
N ASP A 45 0.00 -7.03 -18.97
CA ASP A 45 0.00 -5.68 -19.55
C ASP A 45 0.50 -4.67 -18.53
N ALA A 46 1.81 -4.48 -18.48
CA ALA A 46 2.46 -3.60 -17.51
C ALA A 46 2.05 -2.12 -17.64
N PRO A 47 1.94 -1.53 -18.85
CA PRO A 47 1.40 -0.18 -19.00
C PRO A 47 -0.02 -0.01 -18.44
N LEU A 48 -0.91 -0.98 -18.72
CA LEU A 48 -2.27 -0.93 -18.20
C LEU A 48 -2.30 -1.05 -16.68
N ALA A 49 -1.52 -1.98 -16.11
CA ALA A 49 -1.41 -2.15 -14.66
C ALA A 49 -0.89 -0.87 -13.98
N ALA A 50 0.15 -0.25 -14.55
CA ALA A 50 0.72 1.00 -14.06
C ALA A 50 -0.28 2.15 -14.12
N LEU A 51 -1.04 2.28 -15.22
CA LEU A 51 -2.04 3.33 -15.38
C LEU A 51 -3.16 3.20 -14.33
N ILE A 52 -3.73 2.01 -14.16
CA ILE A 52 -4.81 1.77 -13.19
C ILE A 52 -4.30 2.06 -11.77
N ALA A 53 -3.11 1.57 -11.41
CA ALA A 53 -2.51 1.82 -10.10
C ALA A 53 -2.15 3.29 -9.87
N GLY A 54 -1.67 3.99 -10.90
CA GLY A 54 -1.33 5.40 -10.83
C GLY A 54 -2.52 6.32 -10.60
N LEU A 55 -3.67 5.98 -11.18
CA LEU A 55 -4.91 6.75 -11.05
C LEU A 55 -5.66 6.49 -9.74
N ALA A 56 -5.30 5.43 -9.00
CA ALA A 56 -6.00 5.01 -7.78
C ALA A 56 -6.08 6.10 -6.71
N ALA A 57 -4.92 6.65 -6.37
CA ALA A 57 -4.78 7.66 -5.33
C ALA A 57 -5.42 9.00 -5.72
N PRO A 58 -5.23 9.53 -6.95
CA PRO A 58 -6.00 10.69 -7.44
C PRO A 58 -7.51 10.46 -7.47
N ALA A 59 -7.98 9.27 -7.87
CA ALA A 59 -9.40 8.93 -7.85
C ALA A 59 -9.96 8.94 -6.42
N ALA A 60 -9.22 8.38 -5.47
CA ALA A 60 -9.57 8.43 -4.04
C ALA A 60 -9.53 9.85 -3.46
N ALA A 61 -8.62 10.70 -3.94
CA ALA A 61 -8.54 12.12 -3.58
C ALA A 61 -9.80 12.87 -4.01
N PHE A 62 -10.28 12.58 -5.22
CA PHE A 62 -11.50 13.18 -5.76
C PHE A 62 -12.75 12.70 -5.04
N HIS A 63 -13.00 11.38 -5.03
CA HIS A 63 -14.16 10.79 -4.36
C HIS A 63 -14.02 9.28 -4.16
N THR A 64 -14.57 8.75 -3.07
CA THR A 64 -14.54 7.29 -2.80
C THR A 64 -15.27 6.49 -3.88
N ALA A 65 -16.37 7.03 -4.41
CA ALA A 65 -17.07 6.44 -5.55
C ALA A 65 -16.25 6.45 -6.85
N ALA A 66 -15.40 7.47 -7.07
CA ALA A 66 -14.53 7.52 -8.24
C ALA A 66 -13.44 6.44 -8.16
N PHE A 67 -12.88 6.21 -6.96
CA PHE A 67 -12.00 5.06 -6.72
C PHE A 67 -12.72 3.73 -6.97
N GLY A 68 -13.93 3.53 -6.45
CA GLY A 68 -14.72 2.32 -6.72
C GLY A 68 -15.00 2.09 -8.20
N ALA A 69 -15.36 3.15 -8.93
CA ALA A 69 -15.56 3.11 -10.38
C ALA A 69 -14.27 2.75 -11.12
N LEU A 70 -13.11 3.30 -10.71
CA LEU A 70 -11.81 2.96 -11.28
C LEU A 70 -11.48 1.47 -11.10
N VAL A 71 -11.76 0.87 -9.94
CA VAL A 71 -11.50 -0.57 -9.72
C VAL A 71 -12.35 -1.43 -10.65
N ILE A 72 -13.65 -1.12 -10.77
CA ILE A 72 -14.57 -1.84 -11.67
C ILE A 72 -14.16 -1.67 -13.14
N ALA A 73 -13.89 -0.43 -13.55
CA ALA A 73 -13.45 -0.13 -14.91
C ALA A 73 -12.10 -0.77 -15.22
N GLY A 74 -11.14 -0.75 -14.29
CA GLY A 74 -9.83 -1.38 -14.42
C GLY A 74 -9.93 -2.88 -14.62
N ALA A 75 -10.81 -3.56 -13.90
CA ALA A 75 -11.10 -4.99 -14.10
C ALA A 75 -11.71 -5.24 -15.50
N ALA A 76 -12.70 -4.45 -15.91
CA ALA A 76 -13.32 -4.57 -17.23
C ALA A 76 -12.32 -4.32 -18.36
N VAL A 77 -11.51 -3.27 -18.29
CA VAL A 77 -10.47 -2.93 -19.28
C VAL A 77 -9.39 -4.01 -19.32
N THR A 78 -9.03 -4.62 -18.19
CA THR A 78 -8.07 -5.73 -18.17
C THR A 78 -8.60 -6.94 -18.94
N VAL A 79 -9.88 -7.29 -18.75
CA VAL A 79 -10.53 -8.40 -19.47
C VAL A 79 -10.65 -8.09 -20.97
N LEU A 80 -11.11 -6.87 -21.31
CA LEU A 80 -11.25 -6.42 -22.70
C LEU A 80 -9.89 -6.36 -23.41
N GLY A 81 -8.87 -5.79 -22.78
CA GLY A 81 -7.51 -5.70 -23.32
C GLY A 81 -6.93 -7.08 -23.63
N ALA A 82 -7.07 -8.02 -22.70
CA ALA A 82 -6.66 -9.42 -22.93
C ALA A 82 -7.41 -10.06 -24.12
N SER A 83 -8.73 -9.80 -24.24
CA SER A 83 -9.56 -10.35 -25.31
C SER A 83 -9.22 -9.81 -26.70
N VAL A 84 -8.74 -8.56 -26.80
CA VAL A 84 -8.30 -7.94 -28.06
C VAL A 84 -6.91 -8.41 -28.44
N GLN A 85 -6.02 -8.58 -27.44
CA GLN A 85 -4.63 -8.91 -27.69
C GLN A 85 -4.40 -10.35 -28.17
N ARG A 86 -5.40 -11.25 -28.13
CA ARG A 86 -5.37 -12.69 -28.52
C ARG A 86 -4.02 -13.16 -29.05
N ARG A 87 -3.01 -13.17 -28.17
CA ARG A 87 -1.75 -13.84 -28.42
C ARG A 87 -2.00 -15.31 -28.12
N ALA A 88 -1.13 -16.20 -28.61
CA ALA A 88 -1.26 -17.65 -28.49
C ALA A 88 -1.34 -18.21 -27.04
N SER A 89 -1.39 -17.35 -26.02
CA SER A 89 -1.61 -17.67 -24.61
C SER A 89 -3.11 -17.69 -24.25
N SER A 90 -3.47 -18.50 -23.26
CA SER A 90 -4.81 -18.49 -22.69
C SER A 90 -5.14 -17.13 -22.04
N LEU A 91 -6.40 -16.70 -22.14
CA LEU A 91 -6.87 -15.41 -21.63
C LEU A 91 -6.77 -15.31 -20.10
N MET A 92 -7.04 -16.41 -19.39
CA MET A 92 -7.16 -16.41 -17.94
C MET A 92 -5.83 -16.08 -17.22
N PRO A 93 -4.67 -16.69 -17.58
CA PRO A 93 -3.39 -16.30 -16.97
C PRO A 93 -2.99 -14.85 -17.24
N GLN A 94 -3.30 -14.31 -18.43
CA GLN A 94 -3.01 -12.92 -18.78
C GLN A 94 -3.80 -11.93 -17.90
N VAL A 95 -5.11 -12.15 -17.78
CA VAL A 95 -5.98 -11.34 -16.93
C VAL A 95 -5.58 -11.48 -15.47
N GLY A 96 -5.36 -12.70 -14.99
CA GLY A 96 -4.96 -12.98 -13.61
C GLY A 96 -3.67 -12.27 -13.22
N ALA A 97 -2.61 -12.40 -14.02
CA ALA A 97 -1.34 -11.74 -13.77
C ALA A 97 -1.46 -10.21 -13.77
N THR A 98 -2.23 -9.64 -14.72
CA THR A 98 -2.42 -8.19 -14.80
C THR A 98 -3.22 -7.67 -13.60
N VAL A 99 -4.34 -8.32 -13.23
CA VAL A 99 -5.14 -7.94 -12.06
C VAL A 99 -4.35 -8.07 -10.76
N GLN A 100 -3.61 -9.16 -10.57
CA GLN A 100 -2.76 -9.36 -9.40
C GLN A 100 -1.66 -8.30 -9.28
N SER A 101 -1.21 -7.73 -10.40
CA SER A 101 -0.16 -6.70 -10.42
C SER A 101 -0.66 -5.33 -9.96
N TRP A 102 -1.87 -4.93 -10.38
CA TRP A 102 -2.39 -3.59 -10.02
C TRP A 102 -3.28 -3.59 -8.78
N LEU A 103 -4.12 -4.62 -8.56
CA LEU A 103 -5.19 -4.55 -7.56
C LEU A 103 -4.69 -4.31 -6.13
N PRO A 104 -3.73 -5.09 -5.58
CA PRO A 104 -3.26 -4.88 -4.21
C PRO A 104 -2.64 -3.50 -4.00
N VAL A 105 -1.88 -3.05 -5.01
CA VAL A 105 -1.16 -1.78 -5.02
C VAL A 105 -2.12 -0.59 -5.12
N THR A 106 -3.15 -0.70 -5.95
CA THR A 106 -4.25 0.26 -6.10
C THR A 106 -5.00 0.46 -4.80
N VAL A 107 -5.35 -0.64 -4.12
CA VAL A 107 -6.09 -0.56 -2.85
C VAL A 107 -5.21 0.07 -1.77
N ALA A 108 -3.95 -0.36 -1.64
CA ALA A 108 -3.02 0.19 -0.66
C ALA A 108 -2.80 1.70 -0.83
N SER A 109 -2.52 2.17 -2.04
CA SER A 109 -2.24 3.58 -2.31
C SER A 109 -3.47 4.47 -2.14
N ALA A 110 -4.63 4.03 -2.60
CA ALA A 110 -5.89 4.73 -2.39
C ALA A 110 -6.23 4.85 -0.91
N SER A 111 -5.97 3.81 -0.10
CA SER A 111 -6.25 3.82 1.32
C SER A 111 -5.41 4.83 2.10
N VAL A 112 -4.16 5.11 1.70
CA VAL A 112 -3.36 6.20 2.29
C VAL A 112 -4.04 7.56 2.06
N VAL A 113 -4.55 7.80 0.86
CA VAL A 113 -5.27 9.04 0.53
C VAL A 113 -6.61 9.12 1.25
N LEU A 114 -7.34 8.01 1.35
CA LEU A 114 -8.60 7.95 2.10
C LEU A 114 -8.37 8.23 3.59
N ALA A 115 -7.32 7.67 4.19
CA ALA A 115 -6.96 7.99 5.57
C ALA A 115 -6.76 9.50 5.77
N TYR A 116 -6.04 10.17 4.86
CA TYR A 116 -5.86 11.62 4.89
C TYR A 116 -7.19 12.38 4.73
N ARG A 117 -8.07 11.93 3.83
CA ARG A 117 -9.38 12.55 3.60
C ARG A 117 -10.33 12.40 4.78
N TYR A 118 -10.23 11.29 5.51
CA TYR A 118 -11.00 11.09 6.73
C TYR A 118 -10.50 12.02 7.83
N GLU A 119 -9.20 11.98 8.13
CA GLU A 119 -8.58 12.84 9.13
C GLU A 119 -7.06 12.88 8.92
N ILE A 120 -6.43 14.06 9.05
CA ILE A 120 -5.00 14.23 8.73
C ILE A 120 -4.12 13.44 9.71
N GLY A 121 -4.44 13.46 11.00
CA GLY A 121 -3.81 12.66 12.03
C GLY A 121 -3.83 11.16 11.70
N ALA A 122 -4.93 10.61 11.16
CA ALA A 122 -4.99 9.23 10.73
C ALA A 122 -3.95 8.90 9.64
N ALA A 123 -3.69 9.81 8.70
CA ALA A 123 -2.61 9.64 7.73
C ALA A 123 -1.21 9.76 8.38
N VAL A 124 -1.05 10.67 9.34
CA VAL A 124 0.19 10.82 10.11
C VAL A 124 0.50 9.54 10.87
N TRP A 125 -0.46 8.96 11.59
CA TRP A 125 -0.32 7.69 12.28
C TRP A 125 0.14 6.57 11.32
N LEU A 126 -0.56 6.40 10.18
CA LEU A 126 -0.21 5.38 9.19
C LEU A 126 1.24 5.53 8.71
N VAL A 127 1.63 6.75 8.34
CA VAL A 127 2.98 7.04 7.81
C VAL A 127 4.05 6.89 8.90
N CYS A 128 3.79 7.33 10.13
CA CYS A 128 4.72 7.16 11.25
C CYS A 128 4.95 5.70 11.61
N LEU A 129 3.87 4.91 11.75
CA LEU A 129 3.96 3.50 12.12
C LEU A 129 4.64 2.67 11.02
N SER A 130 4.31 2.91 9.75
CA SER A 130 5.00 2.23 8.65
C SER A 130 6.47 2.63 8.54
N ALA A 131 6.79 3.91 8.71
CA ALA A 131 8.16 4.38 8.63
C ALA A 131 9.06 3.85 9.75
N ILE A 132 8.56 3.78 10.99
CA ILE A 132 9.33 3.19 12.09
C ILE A 132 9.50 1.68 11.90
N TYR A 133 8.49 0.99 11.36
CA TYR A 133 8.60 -0.42 11.03
C TYR A 133 9.68 -0.65 9.99
N ASP A 134 9.63 0.07 8.86
CA ASP A 134 10.61 -0.06 7.77
C ASP A 134 12.02 0.31 8.25
N GLY A 135 12.13 1.36 9.07
CA GLY A 135 13.39 1.80 9.67
C GLY A 135 13.97 0.74 10.61
N GLY A 136 13.19 0.20 11.54
CA GLY A 136 13.63 -0.85 12.46
C GLY A 136 13.96 -2.15 11.74
N HIS A 137 13.13 -2.54 10.77
CA HIS A 137 13.34 -3.72 9.93
C HIS A 137 14.66 -3.64 9.16
N TYR A 138 14.95 -2.48 8.55
CA TYR A 138 16.18 -2.27 7.80
C TYR A 138 17.42 -2.19 8.71
N LEU A 139 17.37 -1.39 9.77
CA LEU A 139 18.52 -1.13 10.64
C LEU A 139 19.00 -2.38 11.36
N VAL A 140 18.08 -3.19 11.89
CA VAL A 140 18.43 -4.45 12.56
C VAL A 140 18.64 -5.58 11.55
N GLY A 141 17.81 -5.64 10.50
CA GLY A 141 17.89 -6.69 9.49
C GLY A 141 19.19 -6.69 8.68
N ALA A 142 19.87 -5.55 8.51
CA ALA A 142 21.10 -5.44 7.73
C ALA A 142 22.30 -6.23 8.33
N GLY A 143 22.30 -6.46 9.65
CA GLY A 143 23.36 -7.20 10.36
C GLY A 143 22.87 -8.48 11.05
N ALA A 144 21.62 -8.86 10.84
CA ALA A 144 20.96 -9.93 11.57
C ALA A 144 21.49 -11.32 11.19
N SER A 145 21.57 -12.20 12.19
CA SER A 145 21.94 -13.61 11.98
C SER A 145 20.75 -14.45 11.49
N GLN A 146 19.54 -14.02 11.87
CA GLN A 146 18.28 -14.68 11.54
C GLN A 146 17.34 -13.73 10.78
N ARG A 147 16.54 -14.32 9.88
CA ARG A 147 15.60 -13.57 9.02
C ARG A 147 14.49 -12.85 9.78
N TRP A 148 14.23 -13.22 11.04
CA TRP A 148 13.14 -12.68 11.85
C TRP A 148 13.55 -11.54 12.78
N GLU A 149 14.84 -11.29 12.98
CA GLU A 149 15.32 -10.22 13.86
C GLU A 149 14.87 -8.83 13.37
N GLY A 150 14.95 -8.59 12.06
CA GLY A 150 14.50 -7.34 11.46
C GLY A 150 12.99 -7.08 11.68
N PRO A 151 12.08 -7.96 11.24
CA PRO A 151 10.65 -7.74 11.40
C PRO A 151 10.22 -7.55 12.86
N ILE A 152 10.83 -8.28 13.80
CA ILE A 152 10.56 -8.11 15.24
C ILE A 152 11.03 -6.73 15.72
N ALA A 153 12.22 -6.28 15.32
CA ALA A 153 12.71 -4.95 15.67
C ALA A 153 11.80 -3.83 15.12
N GLY A 154 11.32 -3.98 13.88
CA GLY A 154 10.33 -3.08 13.29
C GLY A 154 9.03 -3.05 14.11
N ALA A 155 8.50 -4.22 14.51
CA ALA A 155 7.29 -4.30 15.33
C ALA A 155 7.46 -3.69 16.72
N ILE A 156 8.61 -3.85 17.36
CA ILE A 156 8.93 -3.16 18.64
C ILE A 156 8.96 -1.64 18.43
N GLY A 157 9.54 -1.17 17.32
CA GLY A 157 9.52 0.24 16.95
C GLY A 157 8.10 0.79 16.79
N VAL A 158 7.21 0.02 16.16
CA VAL A 158 5.78 0.34 16.05
C VAL A 158 5.13 0.47 17.42
N ALA A 159 5.40 -0.44 18.36
CA ALA A 159 4.86 -0.38 19.72
C ALA A 159 5.28 0.93 20.44
N VAL A 160 6.56 1.30 20.33
CA VAL A 160 7.10 2.52 20.94
C VAL A 160 6.46 3.77 20.33
N VAL A 161 6.36 3.84 19.00
CA VAL A 161 5.76 5.01 18.33
C VAL A 161 4.26 5.07 18.57
N ALA A 162 3.55 3.95 18.56
CA ALA A 162 2.13 3.92 18.90
C ALA A 162 1.89 4.43 20.32
N PHE A 163 2.70 3.98 21.30
CA PHE A 163 2.65 4.49 22.67
C PHE A 163 2.92 6.00 22.75
N ALA A 164 3.91 6.50 22.01
CA ALA A 164 4.19 7.94 21.96
C ALA A 164 3.03 8.75 21.36
N LEU A 165 2.45 8.28 20.25
CA LEU A 165 1.31 8.95 19.59
C LEU A 165 0.05 8.95 20.49
N VAL A 166 -0.19 7.86 21.21
CA VAL A 166 -1.23 7.78 22.25
C VAL A 166 -0.97 8.81 23.36
N THR A 167 0.26 8.85 23.88
CA THR A 167 0.63 9.72 25.02
C THR A 167 0.53 11.20 24.66
N ILE A 168 0.87 11.56 23.42
CA ILE A 168 0.74 12.93 22.90
C ILE A 168 -0.73 13.28 22.62
N GLY A 169 -1.62 12.28 22.49
CA GLY A 169 -3.02 12.50 22.18
C GLY A 169 -3.25 12.91 20.73
N VAL A 170 -2.52 12.31 19.79
CA VAL A 170 -2.67 12.63 18.36
C VAL A 170 -4.03 12.13 17.86
N PRO A 171 -4.94 13.01 17.39
CA PRO A 171 -6.23 12.58 16.84
C PRO A 171 -6.05 11.66 15.62
N PRO A 172 -7.06 10.84 15.27
CA PRO A 172 -8.41 10.81 15.83
C PRO A 172 -8.59 9.80 16.96
N LEU A 173 -7.54 9.07 17.34
CA LEU A 173 -7.65 7.92 18.22
C LEU A 173 -7.54 8.34 19.69
N ASP A 174 -8.45 7.84 20.51
CA ASP A 174 -8.29 7.85 21.96
C ASP A 174 -7.21 6.85 22.41
N GLU A 175 -6.87 6.84 23.69
CA GLU A 175 -5.82 5.98 24.25
C GLU A 175 -6.07 4.49 23.95
N ALA A 176 -7.30 4.01 24.19
CA ALA A 176 -7.65 2.61 24.00
C ALA A 176 -7.69 2.22 22.52
N ALA A 177 -8.17 3.09 21.62
CA ALA A 177 -8.15 2.87 20.18
C ALA A 177 -6.72 2.93 19.64
N GLY A 178 -5.91 3.90 20.05
CA GLY A 178 -4.53 4.03 19.61
C GLY A 178 -3.68 2.81 19.95
N LEU A 179 -3.83 2.23 21.15
CA LEU A 179 -3.15 0.98 21.53
C LEU A 179 -3.63 -0.22 20.70
N ARG A 180 -4.94 -0.35 20.47
CA ARG A 180 -5.50 -1.44 19.64
C ARG A 180 -5.02 -1.34 18.19
N PHE A 181 -5.06 -0.15 17.61
CA PHE A 181 -4.61 0.11 16.24
C PHE A 181 -3.10 -0.08 16.10
N GLY A 182 -2.31 0.33 17.09
CA GLY A 182 -0.88 0.05 17.17
C GLY A 182 -0.57 -1.44 17.21
N ALA A 183 -1.29 -2.21 18.03
CA ALA A 183 -1.13 -3.66 18.10
C ALA A 183 -1.48 -4.36 16.78
N VAL A 184 -2.54 -3.91 16.09
CA VAL A 184 -2.90 -4.40 14.75
C VAL A 184 -1.83 -4.04 13.73
N ALA A 185 -1.25 -2.83 13.80
CA ALA A 185 -0.16 -2.40 12.91
C ALA A 185 1.06 -3.32 13.03
N MET A 186 1.43 -3.73 14.25
CA MET A 186 2.55 -4.66 14.49
C MET A 186 2.40 -6.00 13.76
N LEU A 187 1.17 -6.42 13.45
CA LEU A 187 0.89 -7.66 12.72
C LEU A 187 0.76 -7.42 11.21
N LEU A 188 0.07 -6.35 10.81
CA LEU A 188 -0.25 -6.10 9.40
C LEU A 188 0.93 -5.57 8.59
N LEU A 189 1.81 -4.78 9.21
CA LEU A 189 3.02 -4.27 8.55
C LEU A 189 3.95 -5.41 8.09
N PRO A 190 4.35 -6.37 8.95
CA PRO A 190 5.13 -7.52 8.49
C PRO A 190 4.35 -8.45 7.56
N ALA A 191 3.05 -8.64 7.79
CA ALA A 191 2.22 -9.43 6.88
C ALA A 191 2.14 -8.81 5.47
N GLY A 192 2.18 -7.49 5.35
CA GLY A 192 2.26 -6.78 4.06
C GLY A 192 3.52 -7.14 3.26
N VAL A 193 4.68 -7.20 3.93
CA VAL A 193 5.96 -7.61 3.31
C VAL A 193 5.90 -9.06 2.79
N VAL A 194 5.24 -9.94 3.54
CA VAL A 194 4.99 -11.33 3.11
C VAL A 194 4.06 -11.35 1.89
N MET A 195 2.96 -10.60 1.93
CA MET A 195 2.00 -10.48 0.82
C MET A 195 2.69 -9.97 -0.46
N ALA A 196 3.56 -8.97 -0.36
CA ALA A 196 4.34 -8.48 -1.51
C ALA A 196 5.17 -9.60 -2.14
N SER A 197 5.74 -10.48 -1.33
CA SER A 197 6.52 -11.62 -1.81
C SER A 197 5.66 -12.71 -2.47
N LEU A 198 4.38 -12.82 -2.07
CA LEU A 198 3.40 -13.73 -2.69
C LEU A 198 2.84 -13.20 -4.01
N ILE A 199 2.81 -11.88 -4.18
CA ILE A 199 2.32 -11.24 -5.41
C ILE A 199 3.33 -11.40 -6.56
N LEU A 200 4.62 -11.46 -6.23
CA LEU A 200 5.69 -11.65 -7.21
C LEU A 200 5.76 -13.10 -7.71
N PRO A 201 6.23 -13.32 -8.95
CA PRO A 201 6.43 -14.67 -9.48
C PRO A 201 7.53 -15.45 -8.74
N ASP A 202 8.50 -14.74 -8.14
CA ASP A 202 9.54 -15.30 -7.29
C ASP A 202 9.81 -14.35 -6.12
N ALA A 203 10.12 -14.89 -4.94
CA ALA A 203 10.51 -14.11 -3.78
C ALA A 203 11.82 -13.31 -4.02
N ARG A 204 12.63 -13.73 -5.00
CA ARG A 204 13.90 -13.07 -5.38
C ARG A 204 13.73 -12.01 -6.47
N THR A 205 12.54 -11.84 -7.04
CA THR A 205 12.30 -10.84 -8.06
C THR A 205 12.55 -9.44 -7.50
N VAL A 206 13.37 -8.67 -8.22
CA VAL A 206 13.67 -7.28 -7.87
C VAL A 206 12.50 -6.41 -8.30
N SER A 207 11.78 -5.83 -7.33
CA SER A 207 10.67 -4.90 -7.57
C SER A 207 10.80 -3.69 -6.63
N PRO A 208 11.66 -2.72 -6.95
CA PRO A 208 11.93 -1.59 -6.07
C PRO A 208 10.70 -0.73 -5.81
N GLY A 209 9.78 -0.62 -6.79
CA GLY A 209 8.50 0.06 -6.59
C GLY A 209 7.65 -0.62 -5.52
N LEU A 210 7.46 -1.94 -5.61
CA LEU A 210 6.66 -2.70 -4.66
C LEU A 210 7.24 -2.65 -3.24
N ARG A 211 8.58 -2.68 -3.10
CA ARG A 211 9.27 -2.58 -1.81
C ARG A 211 9.09 -1.23 -1.10
N ARG A 212 8.55 -0.20 -1.76
CA ARG A 212 8.23 1.09 -1.11
C ARG A 212 6.85 1.12 -0.47
N ILE A 213 5.99 0.15 -0.80
CA ILE A 213 4.59 0.09 -0.38
C ILE A 213 4.20 -1.31 0.14
N ASP A 214 5.16 -2.21 0.33
CA ASP A 214 4.91 -3.59 0.71
C ASP A 214 4.28 -3.70 2.10
N SER A 215 4.81 -2.96 3.07
CA SER A 215 4.23 -2.84 4.41
C SER A 215 2.81 -2.24 4.39
N TRP A 216 2.44 -1.49 3.36
CA TRP A 216 1.12 -0.88 3.21
C TRP A 216 0.07 -1.79 2.60
N LEU A 217 0.45 -2.88 1.91
CA LEU A 217 -0.48 -3.71 1.15
C LEU A 217 -1.66 -4.23 1.98
N LEU A 218 -1.43 -4.55 3.25
CA LEU A 218 -2.47 -4.97 4.18
C LEU A 218 -2.79 -3.89 5.20
N PHE A 219 -1.78 -3.18 5.68
CA PHE A 219 -1.94 -2.20 6.74
C PHE A 219 -2.80 -1.01 6.31
N ALA A 220 -2.51 -0.37 5.17
CA ALA A 220 -3.21 0.84 4.75
C ALA A 220 -4.71 0.61 4.50
N PRO A 221 -5.15 -0.46 3.80
CA PRO A 221 -6.57 -0.73 3.59
C PRO A 221 -7.32 -1.01 4.88
N MET A 222 -6.73 -1.81 5.78
CA MET A 222 -7.33 -2.06 7.09
C MET A 222 -7.42 -0.75 7.87
N TRP A 223 -6.34 0.02 7.91
CA TRP A 223 -6.27 1.29 8.62
C TRP A 223 -7.35 2.26 8.17
N ALA A 224 -7.46 2.51 6.85
CA ALA A 224 -8.47 3.41 6.30
C ALA A 224 -9.89 2.92 6.61
N TRP A 225 -10.15 1.61 6.50
CA TRP A 225 -11.45 1.04 6.84
C TRP A 225 -11.78 1.21 8.33
N ALA A 226 -10.84 0.91 9.22
CA ALA A 226 -11.05 0.97 10.66
C ALA A 226 -11.16 2.40 11.17
N VAL A 227 -10.36 3.34 10.63
CA VAL A 227 -10.48 4.77 10.94
C VAL A 227 -11.81 5.31 10.44
N GLY A 228 -12.21 5.00 9.20
CA GLY A 228 -13.53 5.40 8.69
C GLY A 228 -14.65 4.91 9.61
N ARG A 229 -14.63 3.62 9.99
CA ARG A 229 -15.57 3.05 10.96
C ARG A 229 -15.52 3.70 12.34
N HIS A 230 -14.35 4.11 12.81
CA HIS A 230 -14.17 4.72 14.11
C HIS A 230 -14.72 6.16 14.14
N LEU A 231 -14.46 6.92 13.08
CA LEU A 231 -14.93 8.30 12.93
C LEU A 231 -16.43 8.38 12.65
N ASP A 232 -16.99 7.42 11.92
CA ASP A 232 -18.43 7.31 11.66
C ASP A 232 -19.24 6.82 12.89
N GLY A 233 -18.58 6.59 14.03
CA GLY A 233 -19.16 6.05 15.26
C GLY A 233 -19.87 7.07 16.17
N PHE A 234 -20.90 7.77 15.66
CA PHE A 234 -22.12 8.23 16.34
C PHE A 234 -23.07 8.83 15.28
N VAL A 235 -23.76 7.95 14.55
CA VAL A 235 -25.08 8.23 13.96
C VAL A 235 -26.06 7.22 14.55
#